data_AF-A0A7T3DGX3-F1
#
_entry.id   AF-A0A7T3DGX3-F1
#
_cell.length_a   1.000
_cell.length_b   1.000
_cell.length_c   1.000
_cell.angle_alpha   90.00
_cell.angle_beta   90.00
_cell.angle_gamma   90.00
#
_symmetry.space_group_name_H-M   'P 1'
#
loop_
_entity.id
_entity.type
_entity.pdbx_description
1 polymer ?
#
loop_
_entity_poly.entity_id
_entity_poly.type
_entity_poly.pdbx_seq_one_letter_code
_entity_poly.pdbx_strand_id
1 'polypeptide(L)'
;MKQASSVIREQFLLHGVSVREWALARGFSVALVYAVLAGKSKASRGKSYEIAIALGMLEHPKVEVIPAFVNDVHLHRRQQKLLQERPMT
;
A
#
# COMPACT_ATOMS: atom_id res chain seq x y z
N MET A 1 17.53 6.74 1.84
CA MET A 1 16.21 6.26 2.31
C MET A 1 16.22 5.56 3.69
N LYS A 2 17.33 5.50 4.45
CA LYS A 2 17.37 4.73 5.72
C LYS A 2 16.54 5.34 6.87
N GLN A 3 16.37 6.66 6.93
CA GLN A 3 15.76 7.35 8.08
C GLN A 3 14.22 7.32 8.13
N ALA A 4 13.54 7.30 6.98
CA ALA A 4 12.07 7.32 6.94
C ALA A 4 11.45 6.09 7.64
N SER A 5 12.13 4.94 7.56
CA SER A 5 11.59 3.69 8.08
C SER A 5 11.69 3.52 9.60
N SER A 6 12.66 4.16 10.26
CA SER A 6 12.76 4.14 11.73
C SER A 6 11.72 5.05 12.34
N VAL A 7 11.52 6.24 11.77
CA VAL A 7 10.50 7.20 12.20
C VAL A 7 9.11 6.57 12.14
N ILE A 8 8.76 5.87 11.06
CA ILE A 8 7.44 5.22 10.95
C ILE A 8 7.23 4.16 12.02
N ARG A 9 8.26 3.35 12.35
CA ARG A 9 8.17 2.36 13.42
C ARG A 9 7.96 3.04 14.78
N GLU A 10 8.62 4.16 15.01
CA GLU A 10 8.45 4.95 16.23
C GLU A 10 7.03 5.54 16.33
N GLN A 11 6.47 6.04 15.24
CA GLN A 11 5.07 6.50 15.21
C GLN A 11 4.09 5.39 15.63
N PHE A 12 4.27 4.18 15.11
CA PHE A 12 3.47 3.03 15.54
C PHE A 12 3.57 2.77 17.05
N LEU A 13 4.78 2.85 17.62
CA LEU A 13 5.01 2.68 19.05
C LEU A 13 4.35 3.79 19.87
N LEU A 14 4.52 5.06 19.47
CA LEU A 14 3.97 6.22 20.16
C LEU A 14 2.43 6.22 20.20
N HIS A 15 1.79 5.63 19.19
CA HIS A 15 0.33 5.53 19.10
C HIS A 15 -0.22 4.19 19.62
N GLY A 16 0.63 3.27 20.10
CA GLY A 16 0.21 1.97 20.61
C GLY A 16 -0.43 1.05 19.56
N VAL A 17 -0.12 1.25 18.27
CA VAL A 17 -0.64 0.44 17.16
C VAL A 17 0.49 -0.40 16.58
N SER A 18 0.31 -1.71 16.47
CA SER A 18 1.31 -2.54 15.82
C SER A 18 1.25 -2.42 14.29
N VAL A 19 2.41 -2.59 13.63
CA VAL A 19 2.50 -2.67 12.17
C VAL A 19 1.58 -3.77 11.60
N ARG A 20 1.42 -4.88 12.35
CA ARG A 20 0.54 -5.99 11.98
C ARG A 20 -0.92 -5.58 11.96
N GLU A 21 -1.41 -4.94 13.02
CA GLU A 21 -2.80 -4.45 13.09
C GLU A 21 -3.08 -3.45 11.99
N TRP A 22 -2.17 -2.48 11.79
CA TRP A 22 -2.29 -1.51 10.71
C TRP A 22 -2.33 -2.17 9.33
N ALA A 23 -1.48 -3.18 9.08
CA ALA A 23 -1.46 -3.89 7.82
C ALA A 23 -2.78 -4.63 7.56
N LEU A 24 -3.28 -5.36 8.55
CA LEU A 24 -4.53 -6.13 8.45
C LEU A 24 -5.75 -5.22 8.27
N ALA A 25 -5.83 -4.13 9.02
CA ALA A 25 -6.92 -3.14 8.90
C ALA A 25 -7.00 -2.52 7.50
N ARG A 26 -5.88 -2.50 6.75
CA ARG A 26 -5.80 -1.97 5.38
C ARG A 26 -5.79 -3.04 4.30
N GLY A 27 -5.91 -4.32 4.67
CA GLY A 27 -5.88 -5.45 3.73
C GLY A 27 -4.50 -5.67 3.08
N PHE A 28 -3.42 -5.25 3.74
CA PHE A 28 -2.06 -5.50 3.28
C PHE A 28 -1.47 -6.78 3.91
N SER A 29 -0.60 -7.45 3.15
CA SER A 29 0.22 -8.52 3.70
C SER A 29 1.21 -7.96 4.71
N VAL A 30 1.17 -8.47 5.94
CA VAL A 30 2.07 -8.07 7.04
C VAL A 30 3.54 -8.23 6.63
N ALA A 31 3.87 -9.35 6.00
CA ALA A 31 5.23 -9.62 5.51
C ALA A 31 5.68 -8.58 4.48
N LEU A 32 4.77 -8.14 3.60
CA LEU A 32 5.07 -7.13 2.60
C LEU A 32 5.30 -5.75 3.23
N VAL A 33 4.52 -5.38 4.25
CA VAL A 33 4.72 -4.12 4.98
C VAL A 33 6.08 -4.09 5.66
N TYR A 34 6.47 -5.18 6.32
CA TYR A 34 7.82 -5.28 6.90
C TYR A 34 8.93 -5.27 5.84
N ALA A 35 8.72 -5.86 4.66
CA ALA A 35 9.68 -5.80 3.57
C ALA A 35 9.89 -4.36 3.04
N VAL A 36 8.81 -3.57 2.97
CA VAL A 36 8.85 -2.14 2.61
C VAL A 36 9.58 -1.35 3.70
N LEU A 37 9.20 -1.52 4.97
CA LEU A 37 9.85 -0.86 6.10
C LEU A 37 11.33 -1.26 6.28
N ALA A 38 11.73 -2.44 5.84
CA ALA A 38 13.13 -2.88 5.84
C ALA A 38 13.92 -2.35 4.63
N GLY A 39 13.27 -1.67 3.68
CA GLY A 39 13.90 -1.21 2.44
C GLY A 39 14.28 -2.33 1.48
N LYS A 40 13.76 -3.56 1.68
CA LYS A 40 14.00 -4.70 0.77
C LYS A 40 13.25 -4.55 -0.56
N SER A 41 12.26 -3.67 -0.61
CA SER A 41 11.53 -3.30 -1.82
C SER A 41 11.77 -1.82 -2.13
N LYS A 42 12.01 -1.49 -3.41
CA LYS A 42 12.03 -0.09 -3.89
C LYS A 42 10.66 0.56 -3.89
N ALA A 43 9.59 -0.21 -3.62
CA ALA A 43 8.21 0.26 -3.57
C ALA A 43 7.79 1.08 -4.81
N SER A 44 8.25 0.70 -6.01
CA SER A 44 7.98 1.45 -7.25
C SER A 44 6.70 1.04 -7.98
N ARG A 45 6.08 -0.09 -7.60
CA ARG A 45 4.86 -0.61 -8.21
C ARG A 45 4.05 -1.51 -7.27
N GLY A 46 2.78 -1.72 -7.62
CA GLY A 46 1.88 -2.68 -6.97
C GLY A 46 1.67 -2.42 -5.48
N LYS A 47 1.47 -3.50 -4.70
CA LYS A 47 1.16 -3.39 -3.27
C LYS A 47 2.27 -2.73 -2.45
N SER A 48 3.55 -2.92 -2.80
CA SER A 48 4.64 -2.23 -2.10
C SER A 48 4.58 -0.72 -2.29
N TYR A 49 4.22 -0.25 -3.48
CA TYR A 49 4.01 1.17 -3.75
C TYR A 49 2.81 1.72 -2.97
N GLU A 50 1.68 1.03 -3.00
CA GLU A 50 0.49 1.39 -2.20
C GLU A 50 0.80 1.50 -0.71
N ILE A 51 1.59 0.56 -0.16
CA ILE A 51 2.03 0.58 1.24
C ILE A 51 2.91 1.80 1.52
N ALA A 52 3.91 2.07 0.67
CA ALA A 52 4.83 3.19 0.88
C ALA A 52 4.09 4.54 0.84
N ILE A 53 3.11 4.72 -0.06
CA ILE A 53 2.23 5.88 -0.09
C ILE A 53 1.38 5.95 1.20
N ALA A 54 0.75 4.84 1.60
CA ALA A 54 -0.10 4.79 2.78
C ALA A 54 0.65 5.05 4.10
N LEU A 55 1.94 4.73 4.15
CA LEU A 55 2.83 5.02 5.28
C LEU A 55 3.44 6.43 5.21
N GLY A 56 3.16 7.22 4.17
CA GLY A 56 3.75 8.54 3.96
C GLY A 56 5.23 8.53 3.59
N MET A 57 5.77 7.40 3.13
CA MET A 57 7.16 7.28 2.66
C MET A 57 7.35 7.83 1.25
N LEU A 58 6.28 7.84 0.47
CA LEU A 58 6.21 8.36 -0.89
C LEU A 58 4.99 9.27 -0.99
N GLU A 59 5.06 10.25 -1.89
CA GLU A 59 3.91 11.06 -2.25
C GLU A 59 3.19 10.47 -3.47
N HIS A 60 1.87 10.60 -3.48
CA HIS A 60 1.10 10.20 -4.65
C HIS A 60 1.36 11.21 -5.77
N PRO A 61 1.85 10.79 -6.94
CA PRO A 61 2.08 11.69 -8.04
C PRO A 61 0.73 12.26 -8.44
N LYS A 62 0.64 13.59 -8.41
CA LYS A 62 -0.52 14.32 -8.92
C LYS A 62 -0.46 14.27 -10.44
N VAL A 63 -0.91 13.15 -11.00
CA VAL A 63 -1.00 12.97 -12.44
C VAL A 63 -2.34 13.56 -12.88
N GLU A 64 -2.30 14.66 -13.62
CA GLU A 64 -3.50 15.34 -14.14
C GLU A 64 -4.26 14.48 -15.16
N VAL A 65 -3.53 13.66 -15.94
CA VAL A 65 -4.09 12.77 -16.95
C VAL A 65 -3.53 11.36 -16.79
N ILE A 66 -4.37 10.43 -16.34
CA ILE A 66 -4.01 9.00 -16.28
C ILE A 66 -3.98 8.45 -17.71
N PRO A 67 -2.85 7.93 -18.22
CA PRO A 67 -2.79 7.38 -19.56
C PRO A 67 -3.80 6.24 -19.74
N ALA A 68 -4.42 6.13 -20.93
CA ALA A 68 -5.49 5.16 -21.20
C ALA A 68 -5.07 3.71 -20.86
N PHE A 69 -3.86 3.31 -21.26
CA PHE A 69 -3.34 1.97 -20.97
C PHE A 69 -3.16 1.66 -19.48
N VAL A 70 -3.05 2.68 -18.62
CA VAL A 70 -3.01 2.53 -17.15
C VAL A 70 -4.43 2.46 -16.60
N ASN A 71 -5.34 3.28 -17.13
CA ASN A 71 -6.74 3.28 -16.75
C ASN A 71 -7.42 1.92 -17.01
N ASP A 72 -7.13 1.30 -18.15
CA ASP A 72 -7.66 -0.03 -18.50
C ASP A 72 -7.28 -1.08 -17.43
N VAL A 73 -6.02 -1.06 -16.96
CA VAL A 73 -5.56 -1.94 -15.87
C VAL A 73 -6.31 -1.69 -14.56
N HIS A 74 -6.60 -0.41 -14.24
CA HIS A 74 -7.37 -0.07 -13.06
C HIS A 74 -8.83 -0.53 -13.16
N LEU A 75 -9.46 -0.35 -14.31
CA LEU A 75 -10.83 -0.78 -14.58
C LEU A 75 -10.96 -2.29 -14.50
N HIS A 76 -10.02 -3.05 -15.06
CA HIS A 76 -10.00 -4.50 -14.95
C HIS A 76 -9.88 -4.99 -13.51
N ARG A 77 -8.98 -4.41 -12.71
CA ARG A 77 -8.88 -4.77 -11.28
C ARG A 77 -10.15 -4.45 -10.51
N ARG A 78 -10.79 -3.31 -10.80
CA ARG A 78 -12.04 -2.90 -10.16
C ARG A 78 -13.18 -3.87 -10.50
N GLN A 79 -13.33 -4.22 -11.78
CA GLN A 79 -14.34 -5.20 -12.21
C GLN A 79 -14.12 -6.57 -11.59
N GLN A 80 -12.89 -7.09 -11.60
CA GLN A 80 -12.58 -8.39 -10.98
C GLN A 80 -12.90 -8.40 -9.49
N LYS A 81 -12.59 -7.32 -8.77
CA LYS A 81 -12.92 -7.19 -7.34
C LYS A 81 -14.43 -7.19 -7.09
N LEU A 82 -15.19 -6.44 -7.89
CA LEU A 82 -16.66 -6.40 -7.81
C LEU A 82 -17.31 -7.77 -8.11
N LEU A 83 -16.71 -8.56 -9.02
CA LEU A 83 -17.19 -9.90 -9.33
C LEU A 83 -16.90 -10.90 -8.20
N GLN A 84 -15.79 -10.74 -7.49
CA GLN A 84 -15.42 -11.58 -6.35
C GLN A 84 -16.22 -11.27 -5.07
N GLU A 85 -16.75 -10.05 -4.95
CA GLU A 85 -17.53 -9.59 -3.78
C GLU A 85 -19.05 -9.79 -3.96
N ARG A 86 -19.49 -10.50 -5.01
CA ARG A 86 -20.92 -10.85 -5.16
C ARG A 86 -21.31 -11.84 -4.06
N PRO A 87 -22.36 -11.55 -3.26
CA PRO A 87 -22.83 -12.52 -2.27
C PRO A 87 -23.33 -13.77 -2.98
N MET A 88 -22.75 -14.93 -2.63
CA MET A 88 -23.34 -16.24 -2.93
C MET A 88 -24.76 -16.24 -2.35
N THR A 89 -25.75 -16.27 -3.22
CA THR A 89 -27.16 -16.44 -2.85
C THR A 89 -27.42 -17.91 -2.57
#